data_AF-A0A5M3PZL2-F1
#
_entry.id   AF-A0A5M3PZL2-F1
#
_cell.length_a   1.000
_cell.length_b   1.000
_cell.length_c   1.000
_cell.angle_alpha   90.00
_cell.angle_beta   90.00
_cell.angle_gamma   90.00
#
_symmetry.space_group_name_H-M   'P 1'
#
loop_
_entity.id
_entity.type
_entity.pdbx_description
1 polymer ?
#
loop_
_entity_poly.entity_id
_entity_poly.type
_entity_poly.pdbx_seq_one_letter_code
_entity_poly.pdbx_strand_id
1 'polypeptide(L)'
;MVKQHFRYSASILKTGQLLGALIALFAFMLGSLLLLELPNLSEMDFAEIFRDDYGNIHFELQILVIVSLIGALVAAANRKVKVTLDSETVSINIPKLTGLGLMGLTTGEHRIPLHTIRKIELTPVTGFRNMAQAIQQSRLRLITDSKTYLLQPYNFFKVGAPDHRLGLTGAFGKPKARVEAIINEAPLVRALSEAAGEASVASKPVDRSGPLAKQFNLLRHRGMVIELVLLTGLGAYALTDYLLLTNYLILGDLPLWPFVSAGLLAGALGIRLGRGAPGAERVGVAAMLCMVAIAATYPGIQRYTLIASPEPMSVAYEMTGAAHFEHSDYPAIDQRSSNITEYWESLETGANVDFRVHKPVLGFALVDMSPVYEKSRAFYRARE
;
A
#
# COMPACT_ATOMS: atom_id res chain seq x y z
N MET A 1 23.23 -30.22 -23.11
CA MET A 1 22.13 -29.91 -22.17
C MET A 1 20.92 -29.45 -22.96
N VAL A 2 19.70 -29.87 -22.57
CA VAL A 2 18.46 -29.30 -23.12
C VAL A 2 18.29 -27.87 -22.59
N LYS A 3 17.96 -26.92 -23.47
CA LYS A 3 17.73 -25.51 -23.15
C LYS A 3 16.71 -25.36 -22.01
N GLN A 4 17.12 -24.71 -20.93
CA GLN A 4 16.30 -24.51 -19.73
C GLN A 4 15.82 -23.06 -19.63
N HIS A 5 14.53 -22.88 -19.36
CA HIS A 5 13.93 -21.57 -19.20
C HIS A 5 13.50 -21.35 -17.75
N PHE A 6 13.86 -20.18 -17.21
CA PHE A 6 13.52 -19.74 -15.88
C PHE A 6 12.75 -18.43 -15.93
N ARG A 7 11.65 -18.37 -15.18
CA ARG A 7 10.83 -17.16 -15.03
C ARG A 7 10.96 -16.64 -13.60
N TYR A 8 10.96 -15.32 -13.47
CA TYR A 8 11.03 -14.66 -12.17
C TYR A 8 9.64 -14.55 -11.54
N SER A 9 9.58 -14.65 -10.22
CA SER A 9 8.45 -14.21 -9.42
C SER A 9 8.88 -13.18 -8.38
N ALA A 10 8.08 -12.12 -8.19
CA ALA A 10 8.33 -11.14 -7.13
C ALA A 10 8.11 -11.72 -5.72
N SER A 11 7.42 -12.86 -5.60
CA SER A 11 7.12 -13.49 -4.32
C SER A 11 7.88 -14.79 -4.13
N ILE A 12 8.30 -15.02 -2.89
CA ILE A 12 8.86 -16.28 -2.41
C ILE A 12 7.78 -17.32 -2.07
N LEU A 13 6.50 -16.93 -2.09
CA LEU A 13 5.36 -17.80 -1.81
C LEU A 13 4.84 -18.45 -3.09
N LYS A 14 4.25 -19.64 -2.94
CA LYS A 14 3.55 -20.33 -4.03
C LYS A 14 2.43 -19.48 -4.61
N THR A 15 2.19 -19.60 -5.92
CA THR A 15 1.16 -18.80 -6.62
C THR A 15 -0.22 -18.95 -5.97
N GLY A 16 -0.64 -20.18 -5.65
CA GLY A 16 -1.97 -20.42 -5.07
C GLY A 16 -2.17 -19.74 -3.71
N GLN A 17 -1.11 -19.62 -2.90
CA GLN A 17 -1.20 -18.96 -1.59
C GLN A 17 -1.09 -17.45 -1.68
N LEU A 18 -0.32 -16.94 -2.64
CA LEU A 18 -0.32 -15.51 -2.95
C LEU A 18 -1.70 -15.09 -3.49
N LEU A 19 -2.29 -15.88 -4.38
CA LEU A 19 -3.64 -15.66 -4.87
C LEU A 19 -4.65 -15.75 -3.73
N GLY A 20 -4.55 -16.76 -2.87
CA GLY A 20 -5.42 -16.90 -1.70
C GLY A 20 -5.31 -15.74 -0.72
N ALA A 21 -4.10 -15.24 -0.46
CA ALA A 21 -3.89 -14.06 0.39
C ALA A 21 -4.44 -12.78 -0.25
N LEU A 22 -4.26 -12.61 -1.56
CA LEU A 22 -4.85 -11.49 -2.30
C LEU A 22 -6.37 -11.58 -2.31
N ILE A 23 -6.95 -12.75 -2.54
CA ILE A 23 -8.41 -12.97 -2.49
C ILE A 23 -8.94 -12.71 -1.08
N ALA A 24 -8.25 -13.18 -0.04
CA ALA A 24 -8.65 -12.92 1.35
C ALA A 24 -8.57 -11.44 1.70
N LEU A 25 -7.53 -10.73 1.24
CA LEU A 25 -7.42 -9.27 1.40
C LEU A 25 -8.56 -8.56 0.65
N PHE A 26 -8.86 -8.98 -0.58
CA PHE A 26 -9.95 -8.43 -1.38
C PHE A 26 -11.30 -8.69 -0.74
N ALA A 27 -11.54 -9.90 -0.25
CA ALA A 27 -12.75 -10.28 0.47
C ALA A 27 -12.88 -9.55 1.80
N PHE A 28 -11.77 -9.24 2.48
CA PHE A 28 -11.77 -8.38 3.66
C PHE A 28 -12.11 -6.93 3.32
N MET A 29 -11.52 -6.37 2.26
CA MET A 29 -11.82 -5.01 1.79
C MET A 29 -13.28 -4.88 1.30
N LEU A 30 -13.75 -5.85 0.52
CA LEU A 30 -15.13 -5.92 0.05
C LEU A 30 -16.09 -6.19 1.21
N GLY A 31 -15.69 -7.06 2.14
CA GLY A 31 -16.42 -7.34 3.37
C GLY A 31 -16.52 -6.12 4.26
N SER A 32 -15.49 -5.27 4.36
CA SER A 32 -15.55 -4.01 5.09
C SER A 32 -16.49 -3.00 4.43
N LEU A 33 -16.56 -2.97 3.09
CA LEU A 33 -17.56 -2.21 2.35
C LEU A 33 -18.98 -2.72 2.65
N LEU A 34 -19.19 -4.03 2.61
CA LEU A 34 -20.48 -4.65 2.95
C LEU A 34 -20.85 -4.50 4.44
N LEU A 35 -19.87 -4.42 5.33
CA LEU A 35 -20.07 -4.16 6.76
C LEU A 35 -20.53 -2.73 7.02
N LEU A 36 -20.18 -1.77 6.16
CA LEU A 36 -20.72 -0.40 6.21
C LEU A 36 -22.19 -0.38 5.77
N GLU A 37 -22.59 -1.28 4.86
CA GLU A 37 -23.95 -1.43 4.33
C GLU A 37 -24.83 -2.46 5.07
N LEU A 38 -24.34 -3.05 6.16
CA LEU A 38 -25.02 -4.10 6.94
C LEU A 38 -26.48 -3.83 7.34
N PRO A 39 -26.93 -2.59 7.61
CA PRO A 39 -28.33 -2.34 7.92
C PRO A 39 -29.31 -2.61 6.78
N ASN A 40 -28.85 -2.67 5.51
CA ASN A 40 -29.69 -2.65 4.31
C ASN A 40 -29.51 -3.89 3.39
N LEU A 41 -28.84 -4.96 3.84
CA LEU A 41 -28.51 -6.13 3.01
C LEU A 41 -29.70 -6.86 2.35
N SER A 42 -30.93 -6.68 2.85
CA SER A 42 -32.13 -7.31 2.27
C SER A 42 -32.72 -6.55 1.08
N GLU A 43 -32.36 -5.28 0.89
CA GLU A 43 -32.92 -4.37 -0.13
C GLU A 43 -31.85 -3.91 -1.14
N MET A 44 -30.58 -4.26 -0.93
CA MET A 44 -29.45 -3.75 -1.70
C MET A 44 -29.42 -4.28 -3.14
N ASP A 45 -29.58 -3.38 -4.13
CA ASP A 45 -29.30 -3.71 -5.53
C ASP A 45 -27.78 -3.80 -5.72
N PHE A 46 -27.29 -4.91 -6.29
CA PHE A 46 -25.84 -5.09 -6.52
C PHE A 46 -25.25 -3.99 -7.42
N ALA A 47 -26.08 -3.27 -8.18
CA ALA A 47 -25.67 -2.11 -8.96
C ALA A 47 -25.17 -0.94 -8.09
N GLU A 48 -25.76 -0.71 -6.91
CA GLU A 48 -25.41 0.37 -5.96
C GLU A 48 -24.06 0.12 -5.26
N ILE A 49 -23.61 -1.14 -5.23
CA ILE A 49 -22.26 -1.48 -4.76
C ILE A 49 -21.20 -0.91 -5.71
N PHE A 50 -21.50 -0.84 -7.01
CA PHE A 50 -20.54 -0.43 -8.05
C PHE A 50 -20.66 1.04 -8.43
N ARG A 51 -21.84 1.60 -8.25
CA ARG A 51 -22.17 2.96 -8.63
C ARG A 51 -22.85 3.63 -7.46
N ASP A 52 -22.43 4.84 -7.15
CA ASP A 52 -23.25 5.71 -6.32
C ASP A 52 -24.58 6.01 -7.02
N ASP A 53 -25.48 6.66 -6.31
CA ASP A 53 -26.82 7.02 -6.78
C ASP A 53 -26.81 7.95 -8.03
N TYR A 54 -25.64 8.39 -8.49
CA TYR A 54 -25.39 9.23 -9.67
C TYR A 54 -24.89 8.42 -10.88
N GLY A 55 -24.71 7.11 -10.71
CA GLY A 55 -24.10 6.26 -11.71
C GLY A 55 -22.56 6.34 -11.76
N ASN A 56 -21.91 7.05 -10.83
CA ASN A 56 -20.45 7.17 -10.76
C ASN A 56 -19.85 6.04 -9.93
N ILE A 57 -18.66 5.59 -10.28
CA ILE A 57 -18.00 4.48 -9.57
C ILE A 57 -17.47 4.99 -8.21
N HIS A 58 -17.84 4.35 -7.10
CA HIS A 58 -17.34 4.67 -5.75
C HIS A 58 -15.81 4.86 -5.71
N PHE A 59 -15.33 5.86 -4.98
CA PHE A 59 -13.90 6.21 -4.95
C PHE A 59 -13.03 5.06 -4.42
N GLU A 60 -13.55 4.27 -3.48
CA GLU A 60 -12.94 3.04 -2.95
C GLU A 60 -12.75 2.00 -4.06
N LEU A 61 -13.72 1.87 -4.97
CA LEU A 61 -13.62 1.01 -6.14
C LEU A 61 -12.63 1.57 -7.16
N GLN A 62 -12.56 2.89 -7.33
CA GLN A 62 -11.54 3.53 -8.18
C GLN A 62 -10.13 3.27 -7.65
N ILE A 63 -9.90 3.42 -6.33
CA ILE A 63 -8.63 3.08 -5.68
C ILE A 63 -8.32 1.60 -5.88
N LEU A 64 -9.30 0.72 -5.71
CA LEU A 64 -9.13 -0.71 -5.87
C LEU A 64 -8.82 -1.10 -7.32
N VAL A 65 -9.40 -0.41 -8.30
CA VAL A 65 -9.03 -0.50 -9.72
C VAL A 65 -7.61 0.01 -9.97
N ILE A 66 -7.22 1.16 -9.41
CA ILE A 66 -5.86 1.73 -9.54
C ILE A 66 -4.83 0.78 -8.92
N VAL A 67 -5.08 0.27 -7.72
CA VAL A 67 -4.20 -0.70 -7.04
C VAL A 67 -4.12 -2.00 -7.84
N SER A 68 -5.23 -2.47 -8.41
CA SER A 68 -5.26 -3.64 -9.28
C SER A 68 -4.48 -3.41 -10.58
N LEU A 69 -4.59 -2.22 -11.19
CA LEU A 69 -3.84 -1.82 -12.39
C LEU A 69 -2.35 -1.74 -12.09
N ILE A 70 -1.95 -1.13 -10.97
CA ILE A 70 -0.55 -1.11 -10.53
C ILE A 70 -0.08 -2.54 -10.31
N GLY A 71 -0.82 -3.37 -9.56
CA GLY A 71 -0.50 -4.78 -9.34
C GLY A 71 -0.36 -5.57 -10.64
N ALA A 72 -1.24 -5.34 -11.62
CA ALA A 72 -1.19 -5.95 -12.94
C ALA A 72 0.03 -5.48 -13.75
N LEU A 73 0.36 -4.19 -13.69
CA LEU A 73 1.54 -3.62 -14.35
C LEU A 73 2.83 -4.18 -13.75
N VAL A 74 2.89 -4.33 -12.42
CA VAL A 74 3.97 -5.01 -11.70
C VAL A 74 4.08 -6.47 -12.12
N ALA A 75 2.97 -7.19 -12.19
CA ALA A 75 2.95 -8.58 -12.64
C ALA A 75 3.40 -8.71 -14.10
N ALA A 76 2.97 -7.80 -14.98
CA ALA A 76 3.35 -7.77 -16.39
C ALA A 76 4.84 -7.45 -16.58
N ALA A 77 5.40 -6.51 -15.82
CA ALA A 77 6.82 -6.21 -15.81
C ALA A 77 7.64 -7.42 -15.35
N ASN A 78 7.20 -8.09 -14.28
CA ASN A 78 7.86 -9.30 -13.76
C ASN A 78 7.80 -10.49 -14.74
N ARG A 79 6.73 -10.63 -15.54
CA ARG A 79 6.64 -11.67 -16.59
C ARG A 79 7.71 -11.53 -17.67
N LYS A 80 8.25 -10.33 -17.89
CA LYS A 80 9.33 -10.09 -18.86
C LYS A 80 10.71 -10.52 -18.34
N VAL A 81 10.84 -10.70 -17.03
CA VAL A 81 12.09 -11.12 -16.39
C VAL A 81 12.30 -12.62 -16.61
N LYS A 82 13.32 -12.96 -17.40
CA LYS A 82 13.63 -14.35 -17.77
C LYS A 82 15.13 -14.60 -17.74
N VAL A 83 15.49 -15.80 -17.32
CA VAL A 83 16.84 -16.36 -17.47
C VAL A 83 16.72 -17.60 -18.32
N THR A 84 17.55 -17.71 -19.35
CA THR A 84 17.62 -18.90 -20.20
C THR A 84 19.02 -19.45 -20.16
N LEU A 85 19.14 -20.74 -19.89
CA LEU A 85 20.39 -21.45 -19.84
C LEU A 85 20.43 -22.43 -21.01
N ASP A 86 21.44 -22.29 -21.86
CA ASP A 86 21.75 -23.22 -22.94
C ASP A 86 23.07 -23.96 -22.66
N SER A 87 23.48 -24.87 -23.53
CA SER A 87 24.77 -25.58 -23.39
C SER A 87 26.00 -24.68 -23.47
N GLU A 88 25.85 -23.47 -24.04
CA GLU A 88 26.98 -22.56 -24.28
C GLU A 88 26.81 -21.19 -23.64
N THR A 89 25.57 -20.75 -23.36
CA THR A 89 25.31 -19.37 -22.93
C THR A 89 24.22 -19.26 -21.86
N VAL A 90 24.39 -18.28 -20.97
CA VAL A 90 23.36 -17.77 -20.05
C VAL A 90 22.82 -16.46 -20.61
N SER A 91 21.55 -16.44 -20.97
CA SER A 91 20.85 -15.21 -21.37
C SER A 91 20.01 -14.69 -20.21
N ILE A 92 20.28 -13.46 -19.79
CA ILE A 92 19.59 -12.75 -18.71
C ILE A 92 18.83 -11.59 -19.35
N ASN A 93 17.50 -11.53 -19.15
CA ASN A 93 16.70 -10.37 -19.51
C ASN A 93 15.96 -9.88 -18.27
N ILE A 94 16.35 -8.71 -17.77
CA ILE A 94 15.73 -8.02 -16.63
C ILE A 94 15.46 -6.57 -17.03
N PRO A 95 14.22 -6.06 -17.04
CA PRO A 95 13.92 -4.67 -17.42
C PRO A 95 14.64 -3.65 -16.51
N LYS A 96 14.95 -2.46 -17.05
CA LYS A 96 15.63 -1.36 -16.32
C LYS A 96 14.77 -0.67 -15.24
N LEU A 97 13.49 -1.01 -15.11
CA LEU A 97 12.58 -0.41 -14.13
C LEU A 97 12.84 -0.98 -12.73
N THR A 98 13.54 -0.21 -11.90
CA THR A 98 14.09 -0.60 -10.58
C THR A 98 13.12 -0.48 -9.40
N GLY A 99 11.82 -0.36 -9.62
CA GLY A 99 10.83 -0.03 -8.57
C GLY A 99 10.16 -1.20 -7.84
N LEU A 100 10.55 -2.47 -8.02
CA LEU A 100 9.69 -3.62 -7.69
C LEU A 100 10.44 -4.86 -7.16
N GLY A 101 11.31 -4.69 -6.18
CA GLY A 101 12.07 -5.81 -5.59
C GLY A 101 13.25 -6.32 -6.44
N LEU A 102 13.53 -5.65 -7.56
CA LEU A 102 14.69 -5.90 -8.44
C LEU A 102 15.90 -5.01 -8.10
N MET A 103 15.85 -4.25 -7.00
CA MET A 103 16.94 -3.39 -6.57
C MET A 103 18.21 -4.21 -6.23
N GLY A 104 19.33 -3.78 -6.82
CA GLY A 104 20.63 -4.44 -6.66
C GLY A 104 20.83 -5.69 -7.52
N LEU A 105 19.97 -5.92 -8.52
CA LEU A 105 20.16 -6.94 -9.56
C LEU A 105 20.72 -6.32 -10.84
N THR A 106 21.36 -7.12 -11.68
CA THR A 106 21.86 -6.66 -12.98
C THR A 106 20.72 -6.55 -13.99
N THR A 107 20.33 -5.32 -14.31
CA THR A 107 19.29 -5.01 -15.32
C THR A 107 19.86 -4.96 -16.73
N GLY A 108 19.01 -5.17 -17.73
CA GLY A 108 19.31 -5.19 -19.16
C GLY A 108 19.17 -6.57 -19.78
N GLU A 109 19.47 -6.66 -21.07
CA GLU A 109 19.65 -7.91 -21.79
C GLU A 109 21.13 -8.24 -21.88
N HIS A 110 21.51 -9.41 -21.37
CA HIS A 110 22.90 -9.88 -21.33
C HIS A 110 22.96 -11.31 -21.85
N ARG A 111 23.94 -11.60 -22.69
CA ARG A 111 24.27 -12.95 -23.14
C ARG A 111 25.69 -13.26 -22.71
N ILE A 112 25.83 -14.21 -21.79
CA ILE A 112 27.09 -14.56 -21.14
C ILE A 112 27.51 -15.95 -21.61
N PRO A 113 28.63 -16.10 -22.32
CA PRO A 113 29.16 -17.43 -22.64
C PRO A 113 29.62 -18.16 -21.38
N LEU A 114 29.25 -19.43 -21.22
CA LEU A 114 29.53 -20.20 -20.00
C LEU A 114 31.04 -20.32 -19.73
N HIS A 115 31.87 -20.45 -20.77
CA HIS A 115 33.32 -20.53 -20.63
C HIS A 115 33.97 -19.26 -20.07
N THR A 116 33.28 -18.11 -20.10
CA THR A 116 33.76 -16.86 -19.50
C THR A 116 33.44 -16.74 -18.01
N ILE A 117 32.61 -17.65 -17.48
CA ILE A 117 32.22 -17.65 -16.06
C ILE A 117 33.33 -18.35 -15.28
N ARG A 118 34.15 -17.57 -14.58
CA ARG A 118 35.22 -18.10 -13.71
C ARG A 118 34.69 -18.67 -12.42
N LYS A 119 33.67 -18.02 -11.87
CA LYS A 119 33.17 -18.33 -10.53
C LYS A 119 31.70 -17.99 -10.37
N ILE A 120 30.99 -18.88 -9.68
CA ILE A 120 29.62 -18.65 -9.22
C ILE A 120 29.67 -18.55 -7.71
N GLU A 121 29.40 -17.36 -7.17
CA GLU A 121 29.34 -17.15 -5.73
C GLU A 121 27.89 -17.04 -5.27
N LEU A 122 27.52 -17.93 -4.35
CA LEU A 122 26.28 -17.80 -3.62
C LEU A 122 26.59 -17.12 -2.28
N THR A 123 25.88 -16.03 -2.01
CA THR A 123 25.92 -15.34 -0.73
C THR A 123 24.56 -15.47 -0.04
N PRO A 124 24.31 -16.60 0.65
CA PRO A 124 23.11 -16.74 1.47
C PRO A 124 23.24 -15.79 2.65
N VAL A 125 22.23 -14.95 2.89
CA VAL A 125 22.26 -14.04 4.04
C VAL A 125 21.73 -14.74 5.28
N THR A 126 22.64 -15.12 6.17
CA THR A 126 22.32 -15.67 7.48
C THR A 126 22.23 -14.52 8.51
N GLY A 127 21.29 -14.58 9.46
CA GLY A 127 21.18 -13.58 10.56
C GLY A 127 19.90 -12.73 10.61
N PHE A 128 18.97 -12.88 9.66
CA PHE A 128 17.61 -12.35 9.80
C PHE A 128 16.78 -13.21 10.76
N ARG A 129 15.79 -12.62 11.43
CA ARG A 129 14.79 -13.38 12.24
C ARG A 129 13.76 -14.09 11.35
N ASN A 130 13.51 -13.55 10.15
CA ASN A 130 12.50 -14.04 9.21
C ASN A 130 13.18 -14.70 7.98
N MET A 131 12.77 -15.93 7.66
CA MET A 131 13.27 -16.70 6.52
C MET A 131 12.99 -16.01 5.18
N ALA A 132 11.83 -15.36 5.06
CA ALA A 132 11.45 -14.62 3.86
C ALA A 132 12.46 -13.52 3.50
N GLN A 133 12.85 -12.74 4.51
CA GLN A 133 13.81 -11.65 4.35
C GLN A 133 15.21 -12.18 4.01
N ALA A 134 15.65 -13.27 4.66
CA ALA A 134 16.93 -13.90 4.37
C ALA A 134 17.02 -14.36 2.90
N ILE A 135 15.96 -15.00 2.38
CA ILE A 135 15.90 -15.44 0.99
C ILE A 135 15.87 -14.26 0.03
N GLN A 136 15.04 -13.25 0.28
CA GLN A 136 14.94 -12.05 -0.56
C GLN A 136 16.26 -11.24 -0.64
N GLN A 137 17.09 -11.28 0.40
CA GLN A 137 18.37 -10.56 0.42
C GLN A 137 19.57 -11.39 -0.06
N SER A 138 19.40 -12.68 -0.25
CA SER A 138 20.44 -13.55 -0.80
C SER A 138 20.76 -13.17 -2.24
N ARG A 139 22.02 -13.31 -2.64
CA ARG A 139 22.47 -12.92 -3.99
C ARG A 139 23.31 -14.03 -4.61
N LEU A 140 23.05 -14.27 -5.90
CA LEU A 140 23.87 -15.09 -6.75
C LEU A 140 24.74 -14.18 -7.62
N ARG A 141 26.04 -14.38 -7.60
CA ARG A 141 27.00 -13.61 -8.39
C ARG A 141 27.61 -14.51 -9.46
N LEU A 142 27.47 -14.10 -10.71
CA LEU A 142 28.19 -14.70 -11.83
C LEU A 142 29.39 -13.80 -12.13
N ILE A 143 30.59 -14.26 -11.80
CA ILE A 143 31.83 -13.51 -12.01
C ILE A 143 32.45 -13.96 -13.32
N THR A 144 32.50 -13.05 -14.29
CA THR A 144 33.19 -13.26 -15.58
C THR A 144 34.52 -12.50 -15.62
N ASP A 145 35.26 -12.65 -16.72
CA ASP A 145 36.49 -11.90 -16.97
C ASP A 145 36.30 -10.38 -16.91
N SER A 146 35.13 -9.90 -17.33
CA SER A 146 34.88 -8.47 -17.57
C SER A 146 33.90 -7.85 -16.57
N LYS A 147 32.98 -8.64 -16.00
CA LYS A 147 31.89 -8.09 -15.18
C LYS A 147 31.33 -9.11 -14.20
N THR A 148 30.78 -8.61 -13.10
CA THR A 148 29.96 -9.41 -12.19
C THR A 148 28.48 -9.15 -12.45
N TYR A 149 27.71 -10.22 -12.65
CA TYR A 149 26.26 -10.18 -12.80
C TYR A 149 25.59 -10.65 -11.51
N LEU A 150 24.62 -9.87 -11.03
CA LEU A 150 23.89 -10.09 -9.78
C LEU A 150 22.47 -10.57 -10.07
N LEU A 151 22.13 -11.75 -9.57
CA LEU A 151 20.82 -12.39 -9.70
C LEU A 151 20.23 -12.74 -8.34
N GLN A 152 18.91 -12.89 -8.30
CA GLN A 152 18.18 -13.37 -7.14
C GLN A 152 18.10 -14.90 -7.18
N PRO A 153 18.70 -15.65 -6.24
CA PRO A 153 18.88 -17.09 -6.41
C PRO A 153 17.59 -17.91 -6.33
N TYR A 154 16.62 -17.49 -5.51
CA TYR A 154 15.45 -18.32 -5.18
C TYR A 154 14.20 -18.02 -6.03
N ASN A 155 14.04 -16.78 -6.49
CA ASN A 155 12.80 -16.30 -7.11
C ASN A 155 12.59 -16.77 -8.56
N PHE A 156 13.57 -17.46 -9.13
CA PHE A 156 13.48 -18.03 -10.47
C PHE A 156 13.02 -19.48 -10.40
N PHE A 157 11.89 -19.78 -11.04
CA PHE A 157 11.38 -21.14 -11.16
C PHE A 157 11.53 -21.63 -12.60
N LYS A 158 11.77 -22.93 -12.76
CA LYS A 158 11.95 -23.57 -14.06
C LYS A 158 10.59 -23.76 -14.72
N VAL A 159 10.46 -23.35 -15.98
CA VAL A 159 9.23 -23.51 -16.75
C VAL A 159 8.95 -25.00 -16.97
N GLY A 160 7.75 -25.46 -16.61
CA GLY A 160 7.34 -26.86 -16.70
C GLY A 160 7.74 -27.74 -15.50
N ALA A 161 8.40 -27.19 -14.49
CA ALA A 161 8.74 -27.90 -13.25
C ALA A 161 7.76 -27.58 -12.10
N PRO A 162 7.69 -28.41 -11.05
CA PRO A 162 6.92 -28.11 -9.85
C PRO A 162 7.37 -26.80 -9.18
N ASP A 163 6.42 -26.08 -8.59
CA ASP A 163 6.67 -24.82 -7.89
C ASP A 163 7.45 -25.05 -6.57
N HIS A 164 8.75 -24.70 -6.58
CA HIS A 164 9.68 -24.90 -5.46
C HIS A 164 9.57 -23.83 -4.37
N ARG A 165 8.71 -22.81 -4.56
CA ARG A 165 8.52 -21.70 -3.62
C ARG A 165 7.87 -22.15 -2.31
N LEU A 166 8.02 -21.32 -1.28
CA LEU A 166 7.60 -21.63 0.08
C LEU A 166 6.08 -21.59 0.24
N GLY A 167 5.59 -22.42 1.16
CA GLY A 167 4.27 -22.22 1.76
C GLY A 167 4.30 -21.11 2.83
N LEU A 168 3.15 -20.53 3.15
CA LEU A 168 2.90 -19.53 4.19
C LEU A 168 3.51 -19.96 5.54
N THR A 169 3.23 -21.19 5.97
CA THR A 169 3.79 -21.77 7.20
C THR A 169 5.31 -21.92 7.15
N GLY A 170 5.87 -22.19 5.96
CA GLY A 170 7.31 -22.25 5.75
C GLY A 170 7.98 -20.88 5.82
N ALA A 171 7.34 -19.83 5.31
CA ALA A 171 7.91 -18.49 5.22
C ALA A 171 8.16 -17.81 6.58
N PHE A 172 7.42 -18.18 7.63
CA PHE A 172 7.52 -17.58 8.97
C PHE A 172 8.35 -18.38 10.00
N GLY A 173 9.09 -19.42 9.56
CA GLY A 173 9.91 -20.27 10.45
C GLY A 173 11.30 -19.71 10.85
N LYS A 174 11.95 -20.32 11.85
CA LYS A 174 13.31 -19.95 12.31
C LYS A 174 14.37 -20.30 11.24
N PRO A 175 15.29 -19.38 10.86
CA PRO A 175 15.92 -19.43 9.54
C PRO A 175 17.33 -20.06 9.42
N LYS A 176 18.09 -20.31 10.50
CA LYS A 176 19.55 -20.37 10.36
C LYS A 176 20.12 -21.53 9.51
N ALA A 177 19.64 -22.76 9.61
CA ALA A 177 20.20 -23.88 8.83
C ALA A 177 19.43 -24.16 7.51
N ARG A 178 18.18 -23.72 7.41
CA ARG A 178 17.29 -24.11 6.30
C ARG A 178 17.45 -23.22 5.06
N VAL A 179 17.84 -21.96 5.22
CA VAL A 179 17.93 -20.99 4.12
C VAL A 179 18.97 -21.41 3.08
N GLU A 180 20.16 -21.81 3.52
CA GLU A 180 21.23 -22.23 2.61
C GLU A 180 20.83 -23.48 1.82
N ALA A 181 20.25 -24.48 2.48
CA ALA A 181 19.72 -25.69 1.83
C ALA A 181 18.64 -25.34 0.79
N ILE A 182 17.66 -24.51 1.16
CA ILE A 182 16.57 -24.07 0.26
C ILE A 182 17.12 -23.33 -0.96
N ILE A 183 18.15 -22.50 -0.78
CA ILE A 183 18.74 -21.73 -1.87
C ILE A 183 19.61 -22.62 -2.77
N ASN A 184 20.37 -23.56 -2.19
CA ASN A 184 21.19 -24.51 -2.95
C ASN A 184 20.31 -25.48 -3.77
N GLU A 185 19.13 -25.83 -3.26
CA GLU A 185 18.15 -26.66 -3.97
C GLU A 185 17.35 -25.88 -5.02
N ALA A 186 17.48 -24.54 -5.08
CA ALA A 186 16.74 -23.73 -6.02
C ALA A 186 17.08 -24.12 -7.48
N PRO A 187 16.08 -24.24 -8.38
CA PRO A 187 16.29 -24.74 -9.74
C PRO A 187 17.34 -23.98 -10.55
N LEU A 188 17.39 -22.64 -10.41
CA LEU A 188 18.37 -21.82 -11.11
C LEU A 188 19.80 -22.07 -10.59
N VAL A 189 19.97 -22.21 -9.28
CA VAL A 189 21.28 -22.44 -8.66
C VAL A 189 21.81 -23.81 -9.05
N ARG A 190 20.98 -24.86 -8.99
CA ARG A 190 21.34 -26.21 -9.45
C ARG A 190 21.74 -26.23 -10.92
N ALA A 191 20.92 -25.66 -11.79
CA ALA A 191 21.19 -25.66 -13.22
C ALA A 191 22.48 -24.91 -13.58
N LEU A 192 22.76 -23.78 -12.91
CA LEU A 192 24.00 -23.04 -13.11
C LEU A 192 25.22 -23.78 -12.53
N SER A 193 25.07 -24.44 -11.39
CA SER A 193 26.14 -25.28 -10.81
C SER A 193 26.48 -26.46 -11.70
N GLU A 194 25.49 -27.12 -12.29
CA GLU A 194 25.68 -28.22 -13.23
C GLU A 194 26.33 -27.75 -14.54
N ALA A 195 25.91 -26.59 -15.06
CA ALA A 195 26.42 -26.06 -16.32
C ALA A 195 27.82 -25.44 -16.22
N ALA A 196 28.22 -24.96 -15.04
CA ALA A 196 29.51 -24.27 -14.84
C ALA A 196 30.66 -25.21 -14.40
N GLY A 197 30.40 -26.51 -14.18
CA GLY A 197 31.45 -27.50 -13.88
C GLY A 197 32.30 -27.16 -12.65
N GLU A 198 33.63 -27.16 -12.81
CA GLU A 198 34.64 -26.88 -11.76
C GLU A 198 34.62 -25.44 -11.20
N ALA A 199 33.77 -24.54 -11.73
CA ALA A 199 33.55 -23.23 -11.13
C ALA A 199 32.96 -23.40 -9.73
N SER A 200 33.83 -23.52 -8.73
CA SER A 200 33.46 -23.81 -7.33
C SER A 200 32.31 -22.92 -6.88
N VAL A 201 31.17 -23.54 -6.58
CA VAL A 201 30.07 -22.88 -5.87
C VAL A 201 30.52 -22.71 -4.44
N ALA A 202 31.26 -21.63 -4.21
CA ALA A 202 31.66 -21.24 -2.87
C ALA A 202 30.46 -20.61 -2.19
N SER A 203 29.75 -21.38 -1.36
CA SER A 203 28.93 -20.82 -0.30
C SER A 203 29.88 -20.25 0.75
N LYS A 204 30.16 -18.95 0.66
CA LYS A 204 30.73 -18.22 1.79
C LYS A 204 29.56 -17.57 2.51
N PRO A 205 29.15 -18.04 3.70
CA PRO A 205 28.29 -17.25 4.56
C PRO A 205 29.07 -15.97 4.87
N VAL A 206 28.69 -14.90 4.18
CA VAL A 206 29.28 -13.60 4.44
C VAL A 206 28.61 -13.10 5.70
N ASP A 207 29.29 -13.24 6.84
CA ASP A 207 28.97 -12.45 8.01
C ASP A 207 29.18 -10.99 7.61
N ARG A 208 28.07 -10.29 7.46
CA ARG A 208 28.01 -9.17 6.53
C ARG A 208 28.55 -7.95 7.30
N SER A 209 29.81 -7.57 7.04
CA SER A 209 30.46 -6.32 7.48
C SER A 209 30.71 -5.30 6.33
N GLY A 210 30.18 -5.53 5.12
CA GLY A 210 30.34 -4.67 3.93
C GLY A 210 29.20 -3.65 3.66
N PRO A 211 29.29 -2.78 2.64
CA PRO A 211 28.31 -1.72 2.39
C PRO A 211 26.90 -2.22 2.04
N LEU A 212 26.77 -3.38 1.37
CA LEU A 212 25.47 -4.04 1.15
C LEU A 212 24.97 -4.80 2.41
N ALA A 213 25.82 -5.04 3.42
CA ALA A 213 25.44 -5.57 4.74
C ALA A 213 24.71 -4.58 5.61
N LYS A 214 25.02 -3.32 5.39
CA LYS A 214 24.31 -2.19 5.96
C LYS A 214 23.06 -1.86 5.15
N GLN A 215 22.36 -2.88 4.61
CA GLN A 215 20.96 -2.68 4.28
C GLN A 215 20.25 -2.43 5.60
N PHE A 216 20.02 -1.15 5.85
CA PHE A 216 19.45 -0.68 7.09
C PHE A 216 18.07 -1.30 7.25
N ASN A 217 17.98 -2.23 8.19
CA ASN A 217 16.72 -2.85 8.51
C ASN A 217 15.93 -1.85 9.35
N LEU A 218 14.93 -1.23 8.72
CA LEU A 218 13.96 -0.32 9.35
C LEU A 218 13.44 -0.89 10.68
N LEU A 219 13.23 -2.22 10.75
CA LEU A 219 12.69 -2.90 11.92
C LEU A 219 13.71 -3.15 13.04
N ARG A 220 15.02 -2.93 12.81
CA ARG A 220 16.05 -3.00 13.85
C ARG A 220 16.36 -1.62 14.46
N HIS A 221 16.07 -0.54 13.75
CA HIS A 221 16.30 0.81 14.25
C HIS A 221 15.11 1.27 15.09
N ARG A 222 15.33 1.42 16.40
CA ARG A 222 14.26 1.77 17.35
C ARG A 222 13.47 3.01 16.93
N GLY A 223 14.15 4.06 16.45
CA GLY A 223 13.50 5.27 15.97
C GLY A 223 12.61 5.06 14.74
N MET A 224 13.02 4.20 13.80
CA MET A 224 12.23 3.94 12.59
C MET A 224 11.07 2.99 12.87
N VAL A 225 11.24 2.08 13.84
CA VAL A 225 10.12 1.27 14.35
C VAL A 225 9.07 2.17 14.99
N ILE A 226 9.49 3.16 15.80
CA ILE A 226 8.57 4.14 16.39
C ILE A 226 7.87 4.94 15.29
N GLU A 227 8.60 5.41 14.27
CA GLU A 227 8.00 6.09 13.12
C GLU A 227 6.97 5.23 12.40
N LEU A 228 7.25 3.95 12.16
CA LEU A 228 6.31 3.03 11.52
C LEU A 228 5.06 2.81 12.38
N VAL A 229 5.22 2.72 13.71
CA VAL A 229 4.08 2.62 14.64
C VAL A 229 3.26 3.90 14.62
N LEU A 230 3.88 5.08 14.62
CA LEU A 230 3.20 6.36 14.51
C LEU A 230 2.47 6.52 13.18
N LEU A 231 3.11 6.14 12.06
CA LEU A 231 2.52 6.11 10.72
C LEU A 231 1.28 5.22 10.69
N THR A 232 1.40 4.01 11.24
CA THR A 232 0.28 3.06 11.29
C THR A 232 -0.83 3.58 12.18
N GLY A 233 -0.50 4.12 13.36
CA GLY A 233 -1.48 4.66 14.30
C GLY A 233 -2.23 5.87 13.75
N LEU A 234 -1.51 6.84 13.18
CA LEU A 234 -2.11 8.03 12.55
C LEU A 234 -2.88 7.68 11.28
N GLY A 235 -2.38 6.74 10.47
CA GLY A 235 -3.08 6.28 9.28
C GLY A 235 -4.38 5.56 9.62
N ALA A 236 -4.34 4.65 10.60
CA ALA A 236 -5.54 3.96 11.08
C ALA A 236 -6.52 4.93 11.73
N TYR A 237 -6.03 5.90 12.51
CA TYR A 237 -6.83 6.98 13.09
C TYR A 237 -7.53 7.80 12.00
N ALA A 238 -6.77 8.29 11.02
CA ALA A 238 -7.31 9.09 9.91
C ALA A 238 -8.37 8.32 9.13
N LEU A 239 -8.11 7.03 8.82
CA LEU A 239 -9.03 6.18 8.09
C LEU A 239 -10.30 5.89 8.89
N THR A 240 -10.15 5.50 10.17
CA THR A 240 -11.30 5.16 11.03
C THR A 240 -12.19 6.38 11.25
N ASP A 241 -11.59 7.53 11.53
CA ASP A 241 -12.37 8.74 11.75
C ASP A 241 -12.99 9.28 10.47
N TYR A 242 -12.30 9.17 9.34
CA TYR A 242 -12.90 9.52 8.05
C TYR A 242 -14.19 8.71 7.81
N LEU A 243 -14.19 7.42 8.16
CA LEU A 243 -15.37 6.56 8.05
C LEU A 243 -16.45 6.83 9.11
N LEU A 244 -16.08 7.27 10.31
CA LEU A 244 -17.02 7.54 11.40
C LEU A 244 -17.60 8.96 11.39
N LEU A 245 -16.90 9.92 10.80
CA LEU A 245 -17.28 11.33 10.75
C LEU A 245 -17.84 11.75 9.39
N THR A 246 -18.23 10.80 8.55
CA THR A 246 -18.85 11.04 7.23
C THR A 246 -20.08 11.94 7.28
N ASN A 247 -20.80 11.93 8.42
CA ASN A 247 -21.99 12.74 8.62
C ASN A 247 -21.71 14.20 9.01
N TYR A 248 -20.45 14.61 9.14
CA TYR A 248 -20.11 15.98 9.55
C TYR A 248 -19.51 16.79 8.40
N LEU A 249 -20.14 17.92 8.11
CA LEU A 249 -19.71 18.86 7.08
C LEU A 249 -19.00 20.06 7.70
N ILE A 250 -17.79 20.38 7.25
CA ILE A 250 -17.07 21.60 7.64
C ILE A 250 -17.56 22.77 6.77
N LEU A 251 -17.94 23.87 7.41
CA LEU A 251 -18.33 25.12 6.76
C LEU A 251 -17.31 26.23 6.97
N GLY A 252 -17.07 26.99 5.89
CA GLY A 252 -16.13 28.11 5.87
C GLY A 252 -14.70 27.68 5.60
N ASP A 253 -13.78 28.63 5.75
CA ASP A 253 -12.37 28.41 5.44
C ASP A 253 -11.71 27.49 6.48
N LEU A 254 -11.10 26.43 5.98
CA LEU A 254 -10.28 25.54 6.81
C LEU A 254 -9.04 26.30 7.31
N PRO A 255 -8.83 26.41 8.63
CA PRO A 255 -7.60 27.01 9.14
C PRO A 255 -6.43 26.12 8.70
N LEU A 256 -5.49 26.66 7.93
CA LEU A 256 -4.35 25.88 7.42
C LEU A 256 -3.28 25.63 8.49
N TRP A 257 -3.22 26.48 9.52
CA TRP A 257 -2.18 26.42 10.53
C TRP A 257 -2.11 25.08 11.29
N PRO A 258 -3.20 24.37 11.65
CA PRO A 258 -3.12 23.07 12.31
C PRO A 258 -2.49 22.02 11.41
N PHE A 259 -2.83 22.01 10.12
CA PHE A 259 -2.29 21.08 9.12
C PHE A 259 -0.78 21.29 8.96
N VAL A 260 -0.36 22.55 8.76
CA VAL A 260 1.05 22.91 8.63
C VAL A 260 1.81 22.59 9.92
N SER A 261 1.25 22.92 11.09
CA SER A 261 1.91 22.66 12.38
C SER A 261 2.07 21.16 12.64
N ALA A 262 1.02 20.37 12.41
CA ALA A 262 1.07 18.92 12.59
C ALA A 262 2.07 18.26 11.63
N GLY A 263 2.05 18.65 10.35
CA GLY A 263 3.00 18.17 9.35
C GLY A 263 4.45 18.51 9.71
N LEU A 264 4.73 19.77 10.07
CA LEU A 264 6.08 20.20 10.46
C LEU A 264 6.56 19.50 11.73
N LEU A 265 5.72 19.37 12.75
CA LEU A 265 6.05 18.67 13.98
C LEU A 265 6.34 17.19 13.72
N ALA A 266 5.48 16.51 12.95
CA ALA A 266 5.63 15.11 12.60
C ALA A 266 6.87 14.86 11.72
N GLY A 267 7.12 15.74 10.75
CA GLY A 267 8.32 15.70 9.92
C GLY A 267 9.60 15.93 10.71
N ALA A 268 9.64 16.95 11.57
CA ALA A 268 10.79 17.21 12.45
C ALA A 268 11.05 16.05 13.42
N LEU A 269 9.97 15.47 13.97
CA LEU A 269 10.04 14.30 14.83
C LEU A 269 10.57 13.08 14.06
N GLY A 270 10.09 12.81 12.84
CA GLY A 270 10.60 11.73 11.98
C GLY A 270 12.08 11.92 11.62
N ILE A 271 12.51 13.13 11.25
CA ILE A 271 13.94 13.39 10.99
C ILE A 271 14.79 13.15 12.25
N ARG A 272 14.28 13.51 13.44
CA ARG A 272 14.96 13.32 14.71
C ARG A 272 15.02 11.84 15.12
N LEU A 273 13.92 11.10 14.99
CA LEU A 273 13.82 9.69 15.34
C LEU A 273 14.63 8.81 14.40
N GLY A 274 14.68 9.14 13.11
CA GLY A 274 15.52 8.46 12.12
C GLY A 274 17.00 8.86 12.15
N ARG A 275 17.48 9.62 13.14
CA ARG A 275 18.92 9.89 13.30
C ARG A 275 19.68 8.58 13.48
N GLY A 276 20.65 8.32 12.59
CA GLY A 276 21.39 7.05 12.55
C GLY A 276 20.94 6.11 11.43
N ALA A 277 19.81 6.39 10.77
CA ALA A 277 19.39 5.75 9.54
C ALA A 277 20.09 6.36 8.32
N PRO A 278 20.22 5.62 7.19
CA PRO A 278 20.70 6.19 5.94
C PRO A 278 19.74 7.27 5.44
N GLY A 279 20.31 8.25 4.73
CA GLY A 279 19.62 9.52 4.44
C GLY A 279 18.33 9.36 3.64
N ALA A 280 18.30 8.43 2.69
CA ALA A 280 17.12 8.21 1.84
C ALA A 280 15.95 7.62 2.64
N GLU A 281 16.19 6.62 3.47
CA GLU A 281 15.18 5.97 4.32
C GLU A 281 14.67 6.92 5.39
N ARG A 282 15.57 7.68 6.04
CA ARG A 282 15.21 8.69 7.03
C ARG A 282 14.29 9.76 6.44
N VAL A 283 14.68 10.33 5.31
CA VAL A 283 13.90 11.40 4.67
C VAL A 283 12.59 10.85 4.12
N GLY A 284 12.61 9.66 3.51
CA GLY A 284 11.43 9.02 2.95
C GLY A 284 10.35 8.72 4.01
N VAL A 285 10.71 8.08 5.12
CA VAL A 285 9.74 7.75 6.19
C VAL A 285 9.28 9.00 6.94
N ALA A 286 10.18 9.97 7.20
CA ALA A 286 9.78 11.23 7.79
C ALA A 286 8.80 12.03 6.90
N ALA A 287 9.00 12.02 5.58
CA ALA A 287 8.08 12.63 4.63
C ALA A 287 6.71 11.93 4.63
N MET A 288 6.68 10.59 4.67
CA MET A 288 5.44 9.83 4.81
C MET A 288 4.70 10.16 6.11
N LEU A 289 5.42 10.23 7.23
CA LEU A 289 4.85 10.59 8.53
C LEU A 289 4.29 12.02 8.53
N CYS A 290 4.98 12.97 7.87
CA CYS A 290 4.50 14.33 7.67
C CYS A 290 3.15 14.34 6.90
N MET A 291 3.09 13.65 5.75
CA MET A 291 1.87 13.61 4.92
C MET A 291 0.70 12.94 5.66
N VAL A 292 0.95 11.85 6.37
CA VAL A 292 -0.08 11.16 7.14
C VAL A 292 -0.55 12.00 8.33
N ALA A 293 0.33 12.75 8.99
CA ALA A 293 -0.06 13.67 10.04
C ALA A 293 -0.93 14.83 9.52
N ILE A 294 -0.61 15.37 8.34
CA ILE A 294 -1.45 16.37 7.65
C ILE A 294 -2.84 15.79 7.38
N ALA A 295 -2.91 14.60 6.78
CA ALA A 295 -4.18 13.93 6.50
C ALA A 295 -4.99 13.66 7.77
N ALA A 296 -4.34 13.15 8.83
CA ALA A 296 -4.95 12.89 10.13
C ALA A 296 -5.43 14.16 10.85
N THR A 297 -4.92 15.34 10.47
CA THR A 297 -5.35 16.61 11.07
C THR A 297 -6.80 16.92 10.71
N TYR A 298 -7.29 16.52 9.54
CA TYR A 298 -8.66 16.77 9.11
C TYR A 298 -9.72 16.17 10.06
N PRO A 299 -9.73 14.85 10.34
CA PRO A 299 -10.62 14.30 11.36
C PRO A 299 -10.28 14.80 12.78
N GLY A 300 -9.01 15.13 13.05
CA GLY A 300 -8.57 15.68 14.34
C GLY A 300 -9.24 17.01 14.70
N ILE A 301 -9.32 17.94 13.74
CA ILE A 301 -9.99 19.23 13.95
C ILE A 301 -11.51 19.06 14.09
N GLN A 302 -12.12 18.11 13.38
CA GLN A 302 -13.55 17.79 13.54
C GLN A 302 -13.84 17.26 14.95
N ARG A 303 -13.08 16.26 15.43
CA ARG A 303 -13.21 15.73 16.80
C ARG A 303 -12.99 16.81 17.84
N TYR A 304 -11.98 17.66 17.66
CA TYR A 304 -11.72 18.74 18.60
C TYR A 304 -12.92 19.69 18.70
N THR A 305 -13.52 20.08 17.57
CA THR A 305 -14.73 20.89 17.54
C THR A 305 -15.90 20.19 18.22
N LEU A 306 -16.09 18.89 18.01
CA LEU A 306 -17.13 18.11 18.70
C LEU A 306 -16.92 18.01 20.21
N ILE A 307 -15.67 17.97 20.68
CA ILE A 307 -15.37 17.99 22.13
C ILE A 307 -15.60 19.39 22.72
N ALA A 308 -15.20 20.43 22.00
CA ALA A 308 -15.29 21.81 22.48
C ALA A 308 -16.70 22.41 22.34
N SER A 309 -17.51 21.90 21.40
CA SER A 309 -18.91 22.26 21.19
C SER A 309 -19.76 20.99 21.11
N PRO A 310 -19.99 20.28 22.21
CA PRO A 310 -20.67 18.98 22.19
C PRO A 310 -22.15 19.05 21.81
N GLU A 311 -22.81 20.18 22.11
CA GLU A 311 -24.22 20.40 21.82
C GLU A 311 -24.37 21.24 20.54
N PRO A 312 -24.91 20.69 19.44
CA PRO A 312 -25.20 21.47 18.25
C PRO A 312 -26.43 22.35 18.46
N MET A 313 -26.44 23.52 17.82
CA MET A 313 -27.58 24.43 17.78
C MET A 313 -28.39 24.18 16.50
N SER A 314 -29.71 24.25 16.59
CA SER A 314 -30.56 24.29 15.40
C SER A 314 -30.49 25.69 14.79
N VAL A 315 -30.08 25.78 13.53
CA VAL A 315 -29.98 27.02 12.77
C VAL A 315 -30.79 26.87 11.48
N ALA A 316 -31.75 27.77 11.29
CA ALA A 316 -32.61 27.79 10.11
C ALA A 316 -31.91 28.52 8.97
N TYR A 317 -31.50 27.81 7.92
CA TYR A 317 -30.95 28.41 6.71
C TYR A 317 -32.03 28.61 5.66
N GLU A 318 -31.96 29.71 4.91
CA GLU A 318 -32.83 29.94 3.76
C GLU A 318 -32.29 29.20 2.54
N MET A 319 -33.15 28.43 1.87
CA MET A 319 -32.81 27.75 0.63
C MET A 319 -32.91 28.73 -0.56
N THR A 320 -31.80 29.32 -0.97
CA THR A 320 -31.77 30.32 -2.06
C THR A 320 -31.65 29.68 -3.45
N GLY A 321 -31.33 28.39 -3.52
CA GLY A 321 -31.37 27.57 -4.73
C GLY A 321 -31.44 26.08 -4.41
N ALA A 322 -31.67 25.24 -5.42
CA ALA A 322 -31.67 23.79 -5.24
C ALA A 322 -30.37 23.34 -4.54
N ALA A 323 -30.51 22.76 -3.34
CA ALA A 323 -29.41 22.32 -2.49
C ALA A 323 -28.37 23.41 -2.13
N HIS A 324 -28.73 24.70 -2.15
CA HIS A 324 -27.86 25.80 -1.74
C HIS A 324 -28.56 26.63 -0.67
N PHE A 325 -27.90 26.78 0.49
CA PHE A 325 -28.49 27.36 1.69
C PHE A 325 -27.64 28.49 2.24
N GLU A 326 -28.28 29.61 2.55
CA GLU A 326 -27.63 30.82 3.05
C GLU A 326 -28.17 31.25 4.42
N HIS A 327 -27.33 31.89 5.20
CA HIS A 327 -27.66 32.48 6.49
C HIS A 327 -26.81 33.74 6.70
N SER A 328 -27.32 34.76 7.41
CA SER A 328 -26.58 36.01 7.61
C SER A 328 -25.31 35.84 8.44
N ASP A 329 -25.37 34.97 9.45
CA ASP A 329 -24.33 34.83 10.48
C ASP A 329 -23.42 33.60 10.30
N TYR A 330 -23.68 32.74 9.30
CA TYR A 330 -22.92 31.52 9.08
C TYR A 330 -22.54 31.34 7.60
N PRO A 331 -21.42 30.66 7.29
CA PRO A 331 -21.08 30.36 5.90
C PRO A 331 -22.17 29.55 5.21
N ALA A 332 -22.33 29.76 3.91
CA ALA A 332 -23.29 29.05 3.08
C ALA A 332 -23.03 27.54 3.07
N ILE A 333 -24.11 26.76 3.02
CA ILE A 333 -24.07 25.31 2.87
C ILE A 333 -24.36 25.01 1.40
N ASP A 334 -23.35 24.55 0.67
CA ASP A 334 -23.49 24.09 -0.71
C ASP A 334 -23.58 22.56 -0.73
N GLN A 335 -24.74 22.04 -1.14
CA GLN A 335 -25.04 20.62 -1.30
C GLN A 335 -25.40 20.28 -2.74
N ARG A 336 -25.08 21.15 -3.71
CA ARG A 336 -25.36 20.88 -5.13
C ARG A 336 -24.60 19.67 -5.67
N SER A 337 -23.45 19.36 -5.08
CA SER A 337 -22.68 18.13 -5.34
C SER A 337 -22.97 16.99 -4.35
N SER A 338 -23.97 17.16 -3.47
CA SER A 338 -24.36 16.10 -2.51
C SER A 338 -25.07 14.96 -3.20
N ASN A 339 -25.11 13.82 -2.52
CA ASN A 339 -25.65 12.57 -3.05
C ASN A 339 -27.17 12.38 -2.89
N ILE A 340 -27.90 13.43 -2.50
CA ILE A 340 -29.34 13.39 -2.19
C ILE A 340 -30.10 14.48 -2.98
N THR A 341 -29.79 14.61 -4.28
CA THR A 341 -30.29 15.69 -5.14
C THR A 341 -31.82 15.71 -5.24
N GLU A 342 -32.47 14.57 -5.45
CA GLU A 342 -33.93 14.53 -5.60
C GLU A 342 -34.66 14.94 -4.32
N TYR A 343 -34.08 14.60 -3.15
CA TYR A 343 -34.59 15.07 -1.88
C TYR A 343 -34.51 16.60 -1.80
N TRP A 344 -33.37 17.20 -2.19
CA TRP A 344 -33.25 18.66 -2.18
C TRP A 344 -34.16 19.36 -3.19
N GLU A 345 -34.37 18.77 -4.37
CA GLU A 345 -35.30 19.29 -5.38
C GLU A 345 -36.77 19.19 -4.95
N SER A 346 -37.09 18.30 -4.00
CA SER A 346 -38.43 18.20 -3.43
C SER A 346 -38.79 19.36 -2.49
N LEU A 347 -37.80 20.13 -2.03
CA LEU A 347 -37.99 21.28 -1.15
C LEU A 347 -38.23 22.56 -1.97
N GLU A 348 -39.09 23.43 -1.45
CA GLU A 348 -39.39 24.71 -2.09
C GLU A 348 -38.27 25.73 -1.87
N THR A 349 -37.84 26.40 -2.94
CA THR A 349 -36.92 27.54 -2.85
C THR A 349 -37.54 28.65 -1.99
N GLY A 350 -36.76 29.25 -1.09
CA GLY A 350 -37.22 30.21 -0.09
C GLY A 350 -37.70 29.55 1.21
N ALA A 351 -37.76 28.22 1.28
CA ALA A 351 -38.03 27.52 2.54
C ALA A 351 -36.84 27.61 3.50
N ASN A 352 -37.17 27.64 4.79
CA ASN A 352 -36.17 27.55 5.86
C ASN A 352 -35.93 26.08 6.21
N VAL A 353 -34.67 25.66 6.18
CA VAL A 353 -34.22 24.31 6.53
C VAL A 353 -33.34 24.37 7.78
N ASP A 354 -33.76 23.65 8.81
CA ASP A 354 -33.00 23.56 10.07
C ASP A 354 -31.81 22.61 9.94
N PHE A 355 -30.61 23.15 10.15
CA PHE A 355 -29.36 22.39 10.28
C PHE A 355 -28.86 22.39 11.72
N ARG A 356 -28.27 21.26 12.14
CA ARG A 356 -27.61 21.16 13.43
C ARG A 356 -26.16 21.62 13.30
N VAL A 357 -25.85 22.80 13.83
CA VAL A 357 -24.55 23.45 13.68
C VAL A 357 -23.81 23.48 15.02
N HIS A 358 -22.61 22.90 15.05
CA HIS A 358 -21.66 23.08 16.15
C HIS A 358 -20.94 24.42 15.99
N LYS A 359 -20.73 25.10 17.12
CA LYS A 359 -20.15 26.44 17.14
C LYS A 359 -18.74 26.44 16.56
N PRO A 360 -18.34 27.54 15.90
CA PRO A 360 -16.99 27.65 15.35
C PRO A 360 -15.96 27.84 16.45
N VAL A 361 -15.20 26.79 16.76
CA VAL A 361 -14.13 26.82 17.78
C VAL A 361 -12.78 27.18 17.15
N LEU A 362 -12.54 26.72 15.92
CA LEU A 362 -11.28 26.92 15.19
C LEU A 362 -11.43 27.84 13.96
N GLY A 363 -12.50 28.63 13.91
CA GLY A 363 -12.80 29.53 12.78
C GLY A 363 -13.60 28.90 11.64
N PHE A 364 -13.96 27.62 11.76
CA PHE A 364 -14.92 26.93 10.88
C PHE A 364 -16.07 26.37 11.71
N ALA A 365 -17.27 26.29 11.13
CA ALA A 365 -18.42 25.64 11.76
C ALA A 365 -18.52 24.18 11.29
N LEU A 366 -19.15 23.32 12.09
CA LEU A 366 -19.36 21.92 11.74
C LEU A 366 -20.86 21.62 11.74
N VAL A 367 -21.39 21.08 10.65
CA VAL A 367 -22.81 20.71 10.53
C VAL A 367 -22.95 19.20 10.69
N ASP A 368 -23.84 18.78 11.57
CA ASP A 368 -24.30 17.40 11.66
C ASP A 368 -25.37 17.16 10.59
N MET A 369 -25.00 16.41 9.55
CA MET A 369 -25.86 16.01 8.44
C MET A 369 -26.67 14.75 8.73
N SER A 370 -26.48 14.09 9.88
CA SER A 370 -27.22 12.87 10.23
C SER A 370 -28.75 13.06 10.15
N PRO A 371 -29.35 14.15 10.67
CA PRO A 371 -30.79 14.39 10.54
C PRO A 371 -31.24 14.61 9.10
N VAL A 372 -30.39 15.20 8.26
CA VAL A 372 -30.66 15.41 6.84
C VAL A 372 -30.68 14.06 6.13
N TYR A 373 -29.69 13.20 6.38
CA TYR A 373 -29.63 11.86 5.81
C TYR A 373 -30.74 10.93 6.33
N GLU A 374 -31.23 11.14 7.56
CA GLU A 374 -32.44 10.46 8.03
C GLU A 374 -33.70 10.90 7.27
N LYS A 375 -33.88 12.21 7.07
CA LYS A 375 -35.00 12.76 6.30
C LYS A 375 -34.95 12.32 4.83
N SER A 376 -33.77 12.32 4.20
CA SER A 376 -33.61 11.87 2.83
C SER A 376 -33.93 10.38 2.69
N ARG A 377 -33.44 9.52 3.59
CA ARG A 377 -33.79 8.08 3.60
C ARG A 377 -35.29 7.85 3.75
N ALA A 378 -35.97 8.63 4.59
CA ALA A 378 -37.42 8.55 4.73
C ALA A 378 -38.16 8.98 3.45
N PHE A 379 -37.66 10.00 2.75
CA PHE A 379 -38.18 10.44 1.45
C PHE A 379 -38.08 9.34 0.38
N TYR A 380 -36.92 8.69 0.25
CA TYR A 380 -36.72 7.63 -0.74
C TYR A 380 -37.56 6.38 -0.42
N ARG A 381 -37.64 5.96 0.85
CA ARG A 381 -38.50 4.84 1.27
C ARG A 381 -40.00 5.08 1.04
N ALA A 382 -40.45 6.33 1.05
CA ALA A 382 -41.86 6.64 0.80
C ALA A 382 -42.24 6.60 -0.70
N ARG A 383 -41.25 6.49 -1.59
CA ARG A 383 -41.44 6.38 -3.05
C ARG A 383 -41.43 4.93 -3.56
N GLU A 384 -40.91 4.00 -2.77
CA GLU A 384 -40.99 2.54 -2.98
C GLU A 384 -42.35 2.00 -2.52
#